data_AF-A0A0N4V194-F1
#
_entry.id   AF-A0A0N4V194-F1
#
_cell.length_a   1.000
_cell.length_b   1.000
_cell.length_c   1.000
_cell.angle_alpha   90.00
_cell.angle_beta   90.00
_cell.angle_gamma   90.00
#
_symmetry.space_group_name_H-M   'P 1'
#
loop_
_entity.id
_entity.type
_entity.pdbx_description
1 polymer ?
#
loop_
_entity_poly.entity_id
_entity_poly.type
_entity_poly.pdbx_seq_one_letter_code
_entity_poly.pdbx_strand_id
1 'polypeptide(L)'
;MKFQLAIYICLLLLASAVARCPSQKNVIYCQICFIFSQFVLDHMTWELADAIEYGINQCLSFGFIYSGSCQLIIRNNGERIYNGVHNGDALNKVCDFVC
;
A
#
# COMPACT_ATOMS: atom_id res chain seq x y z
N MET A 1 22.57 -18.31 9.64
CA MET A 1 21.27 -18.70 10.22
C MET A 1 20.46 -17.43 10.54
N LYS A 2 19.71 -16.85 9.59
CA LYS A 2 18.93 -15.59 9.79
C LYS A 2 17.63 -15.49 8.97
N PHE A 3 17.12 -16.59 8.41
CA PHE A 3 15.90 -16.55 7.56
C PHE A 3 14.59 -16.84 8.32
N GLN A 4 14.65 -17.31 9.56
CA GLN A 4 13.43 -17.66 10.31
C GLN A 4 12.75 -16.49 11.02
N LEU A 5 13.41 -15.33 11.22
CA LEU A 5 12.77 -14.21 11.95
C LEU A 5 11.74 -13.44 11.12
N ALA A 6 11.92 -13.34 9.79
CA ALA A 6 11.02 -12.57 8.93
C ALA A 6 9.62 -13.19 8.81
N ILE A 7 9.53 -14.53 8.91
CA ILE A 7 8.26 -15.26 8.78
C ILE A 7 7.37 -15.06 10.02
N TYR A 8 7.95 -14.95 11.22
CA TYR A 8 7.18 -14.71 12.44
C TYR A 8 6.57 -13.31 12.53
N ILE A 9 7.20 -12.30 11.92
CA ILE A 9 6.66 -10.93 11.87
C ILE A 9 5.47 -10.85 10.90
N CYS A 10 5.51 -11.56 9.76
CA CYS A 10 4.37 -11.65 8.85
C CYS A 10 3.15 -12.33 9.50
N LEU A 11 3.36 -13.32 10.37
CA LEU A 11 2.26 -14.03 11.06
C LEU A 11 1.65 -13.23 12.23
N LEU A 12 2.44 -12.42 12.94
CA LEU A 12 1.95 -11.60 14.05
C LEU A 12 1.15 -10.36 13.59
N LEU A 13 1.43 -9.82 12.40
CA LEU A 13 0.70 -8.68 11.84
C LEU A 13 -0.65 -9.08 11.21
N LEU A 14 -0.86 -10.35 10.86
CA LEU A 14 -2.14 -10.85 10.37
C LEU A 14 -3.22 -10.91 11.46
N ALA A 15 -2.85 -11.10 12.73
CA ALA A 15 -3.81 -11.16 13.84
C ALA A 15 -4.30 -9.76 14.28
N SER A 16 -3.49 -8.71 14.05
CA SER A 16 -3.84 -7.34 14.46
C SER A 16 -4.55 -6.53 13.37
N ALA A 17 -4.58 -7.03 12.12
CA ALA A 17 -5.26 -6.38 11.00
C ALA A 17 -6.78 -6.58 11.01
N VAL A 18 -7.32 -7.49 11.82
CA VAL A 18 -8.75 -7.88 11.76
C VAL A 18 -9.68 -6.91 12.52
N ALA A 19 -9.15 -5.95 13.28
CA ALA A 19 -9.96 -5.15 14.21
C ALA A 19 -10.29 -3.70 13.78
N ARG A 20 -9.91 -3.24 12.57
CA ARG A 20 -10.03 -1.81 12.21
C ARG A 20 -10.53 -1.50 10.78
N CYS A 21 -11.44 -2.29 10.23
CA CYS A 21 -12.16 -1.89 9.00
C CYS A 21 -13.67 -2.13 9.17
N PRO A 22 -14.47 -1.12 9.58
CA PRO A 22 -15.92 -1.18 9.51
C PRO A 22 -16.38 -0.84 8.07
N SER A 23 -16.07 -1.71 7.10
CA SER A 23 -16.59 -1.66 5.74
C SER A 23 -16.21 -2.96 5.02
N GLN A 24 -17.06 -3.51 4.14
CA GLN A 24 -16.76 -4.71 3.34
C GLN A 24 -15.71 -4.46 2.24
N LYS A 25 -14.58 -3.87 2.59
CA LYS A 25 -13.54 -3.49 1.64
C LYS A 25 -12.35 -4.43 1.79
N ASN A 26 -11.68 -4.65 0.67
CA ASN A 26 -10.78 -5.77 0.48
C ASN A 26 -9.45 -5.53 1.22
N VAL A 27 -9.10 -6.41 2.17
CA VAL A 27 -7.86 -6.32 2.98
C VAL A 27 -6.61 -6.14 2.12
N ILE A 28 -6.57 -6.78 0.94
CA ILE A 28 -5.45 -6.65 0.00
C ILE A 28 -5.35 -5.22 -0.53
N TYR A 29 -6.49 -4.57 -0.78
CA TYR A 29 -6.54 -3.23 -1.34
C TYR A 29 -6.03 -2.21 -0.32
N CYS A 30 -6.40 -2.40 0.95
CA CYS A 30 -5.80 -1.66 2.05
C CYS A 30 -4.29 -1.79 2.08
N GLN A 31 -3.78 -3.03 2.06
CA GLN A 31 -2.35 -3.28 2.13
C GLN A 31 -1.59 -2.59 0.99
N ILE A 32 -2.11 -2.67 -0.23
CA ILE A 32 -1.52 -1.98 -1.39
C ILE A 32 -1.50 -0.47 -1.18
N CYS A 33 -2.61 0.11 -0.71
CA CYS A 33 -2.66 1.54 -0.41
C CYS A 33 -1.63 1.95 0.64
N PHE A 34 -1.54 1.21 1.76
CA PHE A 34 -0.57 1.53 2.82
C PHE A 34 0.87 1.41 2.34
N ILE A 35 1.20 0.35 1.59
CA ILE A 35 2.55 0.16 1.04
C ILE A 35 2.91 1.32 0.10
N PHE A 36 2.01 1.68 -0.81
CA PHE A 36 2.25 2.78 -1.74
C PHE A 36 2.34 4.13 -1.01
N SER A 37 1.48 4.38 -0.01
CA SER A 37 1.52 5.62 0.76
C SER A 37 2.81 5.76 1.57
N GLN A 38 3.31 4.66 2.17
CA GLN A 38 4.60 4.65 2.86
C GLN A 38 5.74 4.92 1.89
N PHE A 39 5.70 4.31 0.69
CA PHE A 39 6.70 4.57 -0.34
C PHE A 39 6.74 6.06 -0.74
N VAL A 40 5.59 6.69 -0.98
CA VAL A 40 5.53 8.13 -1.28
C VAL A 40 6.09 8.96 -0.12
N LEU A 41 5.78 8.60 1.13
CA LEU A 41 6.29 9.29 2.31
C LEU A 41 7.82 9.21 2.41
N ASP A 42 8.41 8.08 2.05
CA ASP A 42 9.86 7.89 2.03
C ASP A 42 10.54 8.62 0.85
N HIS A 43 9.76 9.01 -0.17
CA HIS A 43 10.23 9.62 -1.43
C HIS A 43 9.49 10.92 -1.77
N MET A 44 9.28 11.80 -0.78
CA MET A 44 8.55 13.07 -0.91
C MET A 44 9.14 14.07 -1.92
N THR A 45 10.31 13.80 -2.48
CA THR A 45 10.93 14.64 -3.52
C THR A 45 10.69 14.11 -4.94
N TRP A 46 10.03 12.96 -5.08
CA TRP A 46 9.74 12.37 -6.39
C TRP A 46 8.52 13.02 -6.99
N GLU A 47 8.53 13.20 -8.31
CA GLU A 47 7.36 13.65 -9.03
C GLU A 47 6.27 12.57 -9.05
N LEU A 48 5.01 13.00 -9.13
CA LEU A 48 3.85 12.11 -9.14
C LEU A 48 3.97 11.00 -10.18
N ALA A 49 4.39 11.32 -11.40
CA ALA A 49 4.49 10.35 -12.49
C ALA A 49 5.50 9.24 -12.17
N ASP A 50 6.67 9.60 -11.64
CA ASP A 50 7.73 8.65 -11.28
C ASP A 50 7.30 7.75 -10.12
N ALA A 51 6.62 8.31 -9.12
CA ALA A 51 6.09 7.56 -8.00
C ALA A 51 5.06 6.52 -8.47
N ILE A 52 4.14 6.91 -9.37
CA ILE A 52 3.11 6.03 -9.91
C ILE A 52 3.71 4.92 -10.77
N GLU A 53 4.62 5.25 -11.68
CA GLU A 53 5.30 4.28 -12.54
C GLU A 53 6.06 3.25 -11.70
N TYR A 54 6.83 3.72 -10.72
CA TYR A 54 7.55 2.83 -9.81
C TYR A 54 6.62 1.92 -9.02
N GLY A 55 5.53 2.47 -8.44
CA GLY A 55 4.54 1.70 -7.72
C GLY A 55 3.92 0.58 -8.56
N ILE A 56 3.58 0.88 -9.82
CA ILE A 56 3.05 -0.11 -10.78
C ILE A 56 4.08 -1.21 -11.07
N ASN A 57 5.37 -0.84 -11.22
CA ASN A 57 6.44 -1.80 -11.46
C ASN A 57 6.68 -2.71 -10.25
N GLN A 58 6.59 -2.19 -9.03
CA GLN A 58 6.66 -3.00 -7.80
C GLN A 58 5.48 -3.98 -7.67
N CYS A 59 4.33 -3.72 -8.30
CA CYS A 59 3.22 -4.67 -8.28
C CYS A 59 3.59 -6.05 -8.83
N LEU A 60 4.59 -6.12 -9.72
CA LEU A 60 5.07 -7.38 -10.30
C LEU A 60 5.72 -8.30 -9.27
N SER A 61 6.25 -7.77 -8.16
CA SER A 61 6.90 -8.56 -7.11
C SER A 61 5.92 -9.23 -6.14
N PHE A 62 4.64 -8.86 -6.14
CA PHE A 62 3.61 -9.47 -5.27
C PHE A 62 3.11 -10.84 -5.76
N GLY A 63 3.65 -11.34 -6.87
CA GLY A 63 3.21 -12.58 -7.50
C GLY A 63 2.00 -12.39 -8.42
N PHE A 64 1.79 -13.37 -9.31
CA PHE A 64 0.87 -13.28 -10.44
C PHE A 64 -0.58 -12.95 -10.04
N ILE A 65 -1.04 -13.45 -8.89
CA ILE A 65 -2.44 -13.30 -8.44
C ILE A 65 -2.73 -11.86 -7.99
N TYR A 66 -1.76 -11.17 -7.39
CA TYR A 66 -1.96 -9.87 -6.77
C TYR A 66 -1.47 -8.70 -7.62
N SER A 67 -0.61 -8.97 -8.62
CA SER A 67 -0.03 -7.93 -9.48
C SER A 67 -1.10 -7.14 -10.23
N GLY A 68 -2.13 -7.79 -10.78
CA GLY A 68 -3.21 -7.12 -11.50
C GLY A 68 -4.03 -6.17 -10.61
N SER A 69 -4.46 -6.63 -9.44
CA SER A 69 -5.20 -5.79 -8.47
C SER A 69 -4.33 -4.63 -7.96
N CYS A 70 -3.05 -4.88 -7.70
CA CYS A 70 -2.11 -3.84 -7.28
C CYS A 70 -1.96 -2.74 -8.34
N GLN A 71 -1.73 -3.11 -9.60
CA GLN A 71 -1.60 -2.14 -10.68
C GLN A 71 -2.88 -1.32 -10.85
N LEU A 72 -4.04 -1.98 -10.77
CA LEU A 72 -5.33 -1.30 -10.90
C LEU A 72 -5.54 -0.27 -9.78
N ILE A 73 -5.20 -0.60 -8.54
CA ILE A 73 -5.35 0.33 -7.41
C ILE A 73 -4.45 1.54 -7.58
N ILE A 74 -3.17 1.33 -7.91
CA ILE A 74 -2.22 2.43 -8.08
C ILE A 74 -2.63 3.31 -9.27
N ARG A 75 -3.08 2.73 -10.38
CA ARG A 75 -3.59 3.50 -11.53
C ARG A 75 -4.83 4.33 -11.18
N ASN A 76 -5.77 3.76 -10.45
CA ASN A 76 -7.06 4.42 -10.16
C ASN A 76 -6.98 5.43 -9.00
N ASN A 77 -6.09 5.19 -8.04
CA ASN A 77 -6.08 5.91 -6.76
C ASN A 77 -4.75 6.57 -6.43
N GLY A 78 -3.68 6.25 -7.17
CA GLY A 78 -2.32 6.64 -6.79
C GLY A 78 -2.12 8.15 -6.71
N GLU A 79 -2.74 8.94 -7.60
CA GLU A 79 -2.69 10.41 -7.52
C GLU A 79 -3.30 10.93 -6.21
N ARG A 80 -4.47 10.41 -5.84
CA ARG A 80 -5.14 10.79 -4.60
C ARG A 80 -4.31 10.39 -3.37
N ILE A 81 -3.72 9.20 -3.41
CA ILE A 81 -2.82 8.72 -2.35
C ILE A 81 -1.60 9.65 -2.24
N TYR A 82 -0.93 9.91 -3.36
CA TYR A 82 0.25 10.76 -3.44
C TYR A 82 0.00 12.16 -2.88
N ASN A 83 -1.11 12.79 -3.29
CA ASN A 83 -1.49 14.12 -2.83
C ASN A 83 -1.83 14.12 -1.34
N GLY A 84 -2.53 13.10 -0.84
CA GLY A 84 -2.82 12.97 0.59
C GLY A 84 -1.55 12.93 1.43
N VAL A 85 -0.57 12.13 1.02
CA VAL A 85 0.73 12.04 1.71
C VAL A 85 1.49 13.37 1.63
N HIS A 86 1.54 14.03 0.46
CA HIS A 86 2.21 15.32 0.30
C HIS A 86 1.58 16.46 1.10
N ASN A 87 0.26 16.38 1.34
CA ASN A 87 -0.47 17.31 2.20
C ASN A 87 -0.25 17.02 3.70
N GLY A 88 0.51 15.99 4.06
CA GLY A 88 0.78 15.61 5.44
C GLY A 88 -0.37 14.87 6.13
N ASP A 89 -1.32 14.31 5.37
CA ASP A 89 -2.37 13.48 5.96
C ASP A 89 -1.78 12.17 6.52
N ALA A 90 -2.34 11.71 7.64
CA ALA A 90 -1.98 10.41 8.21
C ALA A 90 -2.35 9.26 7.25
N LEU A 91 -1.48 8.25 7.12
CA LEU A 91 -1.64 7.17 6.14
C LEU A 91 -2.97 6.42 6.25
N ASN A 92 -3.51 6.26 7.46
CA ASN A 92 -4.83 5.66 7.66
C ASN A 92 -5.92 6.50 6.99
N LYS A 93 -5.92 7.82 7.20
CA LYS A 93 -6.86 8.75 6.56
C LYS A 93 -6.68 8.77 5.04
N VAL A 94 -5.43 8.68 4.55
CA VAL A 94 -5.14 8.54 3.13
C VAL A 94 -5.78 7.27 2.56
N CYS A 95 -5.76 6.15 3.27
CA CYS A 95 -6.28 4.88 2.76
C CYS A 95 -7.75 4.59 3.06
N ASP A 96 -8.44 5.40 3.89
CA ASP A 96 -9.85 5.17 4.27
C ASP A 96 -10.80 5.02 3.07
N PHE A 97 -10.55 5.71 1.96
CA PHE A 97 -11.40 5.58 0.77
C PHE A 97 -11.16 4.28 -0.01
N VAL A 98 -10.02 3.62 0.21
CA VAL A 98 -9.69 2.30 -0.33
C VAL A 98 -10.14 1.18 0.63
N CYS A 99 -10.21 1.45 1.95
CA CYS A 99 -10.18 0.46 3.05
C CYS A 99 -11.44 0.05 3.81
#